data_AF-A0A2T3IK01-F1
#
_entry.id   AF-A0A2T3IK01-F1
#
_cell.length_a   1.000
_cell.length_b   1.000
_cell.length_c   1.000
_cell.angle_alpha   90.00
_cell.angle_beta   90.00
_cell.angle_gamma   90.00
#
_symmetry.space_group_name_H-M   'P 1'
#
loop_
_entity.id
_entity.type
_entity.pdbx_description
1 polymer ?
#
loop_
_entity_poly.entity_id
_entity_poly.type
_entity_poly.pdbx_seq_one_letter_code
_entity_poly.pdbx_strand_id
1 'polypeptide(L)'
;MSVKHPIIAVTGSSGAGTTTTSEAFRKMFNMMDINAAWLEGDSFHRFTRPEMDCEIRKAKEQGRHISYFGAEANDFEQLAHFFKQYSQDGSGKFRRYLHTFDEAVPYNQMPGTFTPWQQLAENTDVLFYEGLHGGVVDGDINVAQHVDLLIGMVPIVNLEWIQKIIRDTRDRGHSREAVMESIVRSMDDYLNYITPQFSRTHINFQRVPTVDTSNPVSAKGIPSLDESFVVIRFRGLKDVDFPYLLSMIQGSFMSRHNTLVVPGGKMSFAMELIMRPLLEQLIENGKIA
;
A
#
# COMPACT_ATOMS: atom_id res chain seq x y z
N MET A 1 -14.33 20.38 14.47
CA MET A 1 -15.14 19.15 14.63
C MET A 1 -14.13 18.02 14.73
N SER A 2 -14.12 17.24 15.81
CA SER A 2 -13.23 16.07 15.85
C SER A 2 -13.70 15.11 14.75
N VAL A 3 -12.76 14.60 13.95
CA VAL A 3 -13.07 13.59 12.92
C VAL A 3 -13.56 12.37 13.70
N LYS A 4 -14.83 12.01 13.54
CA LYS A 4 -15.44 10.89 14.27
C LYS A 4 -14.94 9.52 13.79
N HIS A 5 -14.44 9.46 12.55
CA HIS A 5 -14.08 8.24 11.86
C HIS A 5 -12.78 8.44 11.06
N PRO A 6 -11.61 8.47 11.74
CA PRO A 6 -10.34 8.67 11.08
C PRO A 6 -10.03 7.57 10.06
N ILE A 7 -9.33 7.94 9.00
CA ILE A 7 -8.89 7.02 7.94
C ILE A 7 -7.36 6.99 7.90
N ILE A 8 -6.82 5.78 8.09
CA ILE A 8 -5.41 5.46 7.87
C ILE A 8 -5.33 4.71 6.54
N ALA A 9 -4.51 5.19 5.62
CA ALA A 9 -4.27 4.50 4.36
C ALA A 9 -2.79 4.20 4.17
N VAL A 10 -2.49 2.93 3.91
CA VAL A 10 -1.17 2.47 3.48
C VAL A 10 -1.23 2.27 1.98
N THR A 11 -0.49 3.08 1.25
CA THR A 11 -0.32 2.98 -0.21
C THR A 11 1.06 2.46 -0.56
N GLY A 12 1.17 1.47 -1.43
CA GLY A 12 2.45 0.89 -1.77
C GLY A 12 2.37 -0.26 -2.75
N SER A 13 3.42 -0.44 -3.55
CA SER A 13 3.46 -1.52 -4.53
C SER A 13 3.59 -2.90 -3.88
N SER A 14 3.08 -3.92 -4.57
CA SER A 14 3.15 -5.32 -4.11
C SER A 14 4.62 -5.73 -3.89
N GLY A 15 4.94 -6.19 -2.67
CA GLY A 15 6.31 -6.54 -2.27
C GLY A 15 7.05 -5.45 -1.47
N ALA A 16 6.46 -4.26 -1.30
CA ALA A 16 6.99 -3.19 -0.45
C ALA A 16 7.09 -3.53 1.05
N GLY A 17 6.49 -4.65 1.47
CA GLY A 17 6.31 -5.01 2.88
C GLY A 17 4.96 -4.59 3.44
N THR A 18 3.94 -4.34 2.60
CA THR A 18 2.60 -3.92 3.04
C THR A 18 1.95 -4.97 3.98
N THR A 19 2.14 -6.27 3.72
CA THR A 19 1.70 -7.34 4.64
C THR A 19 2.35 -7.22 6.02
N THR A 20 3.65 -6.92 6.07
CA THR A 20 4.38 -6.66 7.32
C THR A 20 3.83 -5.42 8.03
N THR A 21 3.41 -4.41 7.27
CA THR A 21 2.73 -3.21 7.81
C THR A 21 1.39 -3.58 8.43
N SER A 22 0.54 -4.32 7.73
CA SER A 22 -0.77 -4.73 8.25
C SER A 22 -0.66 -5.57 9.51
N GLU A 23 0.31 -6.48 9.61
CA GLU A 23 0.58 -7.21 10.85
C GLU A 23 1.01 -6.30 12.01
N ALA A 24 1.86 -5.31 11.75
CA ALA A 24 2.27 -4.33 12.76
C ALA A 24 1.08 -3.49 13.24
N PHE A 25 0.21 -3.03 12.34
CA PHE A 25 -1.00 -2.30 12.70
C PHE A 25 -2.00 -3.17 13.46
N ARG A 26 -2.19 -4.44 13.08
CA ARG A 26 -3.00 -5.39 13.86
C ARG A 26 -2.49 -5.51 15.30
N LYS A 27 -1.17 -5.66 15.47
CA LYS A 27 -0.56 -5.71 16.81
C LYS A 27 -0.81 -4.42 17.60
N MET A 28 -0.57 -3.26 17.00
CA MET A 28 -0.77 -1.97 17.65
C MET A 28 -2.24 -1.74 18.03
N PHE A 29 -3.18 -1.98 17.12
CA PHE A 29 -4.61 -1.84 17.40
C PHE A 29 -5.07 -2.77 18.53
N ASN A 30 -4.62 -4.03 18.53
CA ASN A 30 -4.93 -4.95 19.62
C ASN A 30 -4.34 -4.49 20.97
N MET A 31 -3.12 -3.94 20.99
CA MET A 31 -2.49 -3.43 22.22
C MET A 31 -3.16 -2.16 22.76
N MET A 32 -3.79 -1.38 21.87
CA MET A 32 -4.46 -0.12 22.18
C MET A 32 -5.98 -0.26 22.33
N ASP A 33 -6.50 -1.48 22.19
CA ASP A 33 -7.95 -1.79 22.20
C ASP A 33 -8.74 -0.97 21.16
N ILE A 34 -8.18 -0.82 19.96
CA ILE A 34 -8.79 -0.09 18.84
C ILE A 34 -9.55 -1.07 17.93
N ASN A 35 -10.84 -0.84 17.72
CA ASN A 35 -11.67 -1.60 16.79
C ASN A 35 -11.55 -1.03 15.36
N ALA A 36 -10.62 -1.58 14.57
CA ALA A 36 -10.37 -1.13 13.20
C ALA A 36 -11.22 -1.87 12.14
N ALA A 37 -11.82 -1.10 11.23
CA ALA A 37 -12.33 -1.62 9.96
C ALA A 37 -11.17 -1.85 8.99
N TRP A 38 -11.10 -3.03 8.37
CA TRP A 38 -10.04 -3.38 7.42
C TRP A 38 -10.57 -3.36 5.99
N LEU A 39 -9.85 -2.68 5.11
CA LEU A 39 -10.20 -2.55 3.70
C LEU A 39 -9.00 -2.80 2.80
N GLU A 40 -9.15 -3.73 1.88
CA GLU A 40 -8.14 -4.05 0.87
C GLU A 40 -8.39 -3.23 -0.40
N GLY A 41 -7.35 -2.70 -1.01
CA GLY A 41 -7.46 -1.89 -2.24
C GLY A 41 -8.10 -2.65 -3.40
N ASP A 42 -7.85 -3.96 -3.45
CA ASP A 42 -8.37 -4.84 -4.50
C ASP A 42 -9.89 -4.94 -4.50
N SER A 43 -10.56 -4.55 -3.39
CA SER A 43 -12.02 -4.40 -3.31
C SER A 43 -12.59 -3.52 -4.43
N PHE A 44 -11.81 -2.55 -4.93
CA PHE A 44 -12.21 -1.56 -5.91
C PHE A 44 -11.61 -1.80 -7.30
N HIS A 45 -11.05 -2.99 -7.57
CA HIS A 45 -10.77 -3.40 -8.95
C HIS A 45 -12.07 -3.42 -9.75
N ARG A 46 -12.04 -3.00 -11.02
CA ARG A 46 -13.21 -3.05 -11.92
C ARG A 46 -13.48 -4.47 -12.41
N PHE A 47 -12.43 -5.26 -12.58
CA PHE A 47 -12.47 -6.53 -13.29
C PHE A 47 -12.03 -7.70 -12.42
N THR A 48 -12.71 -8.83 -12.58
CA THR A 48 -12.20 -10.13 -12.18
C THR A 48 -10.97 -10.49 -13.03
N ARG A 49 -10.19 -11.50 -12.61
CA ARG A 49 -9.00 -11.93 -13.36
C ARG A 49 -9.33 -12.29 -14.83
N PRO A 50 -10.38 -13.07 -15.14
CA PRO A 50 -10.74 -13.38 -16.53
C PRO A 50 -11.21 -12.15 -17.32
N GLU A 51 -11.93 -11.23 -16.68
CA GLU A 51 -12.37 -9.98 -17.31
C GLU A 51 -11.17 -9.08 -17.63
N MET A 52 -10.23 -8.95 -16.70
CA MET A 52 -9.01 -8.18 -16.89
C MET A 52 -8.18 -8.75 -18.05
N ASP A 53 -8.04 -10.07 -18.15
CA ASP A 53 -7.36 -10.72 -19.27
C ASP A 53 -8.05 -10.46 -20.61
N CYS A 54 -9.38 -10.25 -20.61
CA CYS A 54 -10.13 -9.82 -21.78
C CYS A 54 -9.82 -8.37 -22.15
N GLU A 55 -9.86 -7.46 -21.17
CA GLU A 55 -9.60 -6.04 -21.39
C GLU A 55 -8.16 -5.77 -21.84
N ILE A 56 -7.17 -6.48 -21.27
CA ILE A 56 -5.77 -6.42 -21.72
C ILE A 56 -5.65 -6.82 -23.20
N ARG A 57 -6.38 -7.85 -23.65
CA ARG A 57 -6.37 -8.29 -25.06
C ARG A 57 -7.00 -7.24 -25.97
N LYS A 58 -8.17 -6.71 -25.63
CA LYS A 58 -8.84 -5.65 -26.40
C LYS A 58 -7.99 -4.38 -26.49
N ALA A 59 -7.37 -3.98 -25.39
CA ALA A 59 -6.44 -2.86 -25.34
C ALA A 59 -5.26 -3.08 -26.30
N LYS A 60 -4.68 -4.27 -26.28
CA LYS A 60 -3.56 -4.64 -27.16
C LYS A 60 -3.94 -4.56 -28.64
N GLU A 61 -5.14 -5.00 -29.02
CA GLU A 61 -5.66 -4.89 -30.39
C GLU A 61 -5.81 -3.43 -30.85
N GLN A 62 -6.05 -2.51 -29.93
CA GLN A 62 -6.18 -1.08 -30.17
C GLN A 62 -4.84 -0.33 -30.03
N GLY A 63 -3.72 -1.02 -29.80
CA GLY A 63 -2.41 -0.41 -29.60
C GLY A 63 -2.25 0.35 -28.27
N ARG A 64 -3.13 0.10 -27.29
CA ARG A 64 -3.07 0.66 -25.94
C ARG A 64 -2.74 -0.42 -24.90
N HIS A 65 -2.49 0.00 -23.67
CA HIS A 65 -2.15 -0.90 -22.57
C HIS A 65 -3.01 -0.58 -21.35
N ILE A 66 -3.42 -1.63 -20.63
CA ILE A 66 -4.13 -1.53 -19.36
C ILE A 66 -3.28 -2.24 -18.32
N SER A 67 -3.13 -1.62 -17.15
CA SER A 67 -2.50 -2.25 -16.00
C SER A 67 -3.34 -2.08 -14.74
N TYR A 68 -3.06 -2.91 -13.72
CA TYR A 68 -3.67 -2.76 -12.39
C TYR A 68 -3.27 -1.46 -11.67
N PHE A 69 -2.33 -0.68 -12.21
CA PHE A 69 -1.99 0.63 -11.65
C PHE A 69 -2.92 1.74 -12.13
N GLY A 70 -3.53 1.59 -13.30
CA GLY A 70 -4.31 2.63 -13.97
C GLY A 70 -5.76 2.75 -13.53
N ALA A 71 -6.38 3.88 -13.86
CA ALA A 71 -7.80 4.17 -13.63
C ALA A 71 -8.75 3.23 -14.40
N GLU A 72 -8.28 2.63 -15.50
CA GLU A 72 -9.08 1.69 -16.27
C GLU A 72 -9.33 0.37 -15.52
N ALA A 73 -8.40 -0.08 -14.68
CA ALA A 73 -8.54 -1.32 -13.92
C ALA A 73 -9.14 -1.11 -12.52
N ASN A 74 -9.29 0.14 -12.09
CA ASN A 74 -9.65 0.51 -10.72
C ASN A 74 -10.80 1.52 -10.70
N ASP A 75 -11.69 1.39 -9.72
CA ASP A 75 -12.79 2.33 -9.52
C ASP A 75 -12.40 3.38 -8.46
N PHE A 76 -11.64 4.39 -8.89
CA PHE A 76 -11.19 5.47 -8.01
C PHE A 76 -12.34 6.32 -7.48
N GLU A 77 -13.40 6.49 -8.26
CA GLU A 77 -14.59 7.22 -7.84
C GLU A 77 -15.30 6.48 -6.70
N GLN A 78 -15.50 5.16 -6.85
CA GLN A 78 -16.11 4.34 -5.81
C GLN A 78 -15.25 4.30 -4.54
N LEU A 79 -13.92 4.27 -4.67
CA LEU A 79 -12.98 4.36 -3.54
C LEU A 79 -13.10 5.72 -2.83
N ALA A 80 -13.10 6.82 -3.57
CA ALA A 80 -13.27 8.17 -3.01
C ALA A 80 -14.62 8.32 -2.30
N HIS A 81 -15.70 7.82 -2.91
CA HIS A 81 -17.02 7.80 -2.30
C HIS A 81 -17.03 6.99 -1.00
N PHE A 82 -16.39 5.81 -0.97
CA PHE A 82 -16.30 4.99 0.23
C PHE A 82 -15.58 5.75 1.35
N PHE A 83 -14.43 6.36 1.07
CA PHE A 83 -13.65 7.09 2.08
C PHE A 83 -14.45 8.28 2.61
N LYS A 84 -15.13 9.01 1.71
CA LYS A 84 -16.04 10.09 2.09
C LYS A 84 -17.16 9.59 3.01
N GLN A 85 -17.84 8.50 2.64
CA GLN A 85 -18.92 7.93 3.43
C GLN A 85 -18.43 7.52 4.82
N TYR A 86 -17.34 6.77 4.90
CA TYR A 86 -16.76 6.34 6.18
C TYR A 86 -16.40 7.53 7.07
N SER A 87 -15.76 8.56 6.51
CA SER A 87 -15.40 9.77 7.28
C SER A 87 -16.61 10.51 7.88
N GLN A 88 -17.80 10.36 7.30
CA GLN A 88 -19.02 11.05 7.70
C GLN A 88 -19.79 10.28 8.79
N ASP A 89 -19.97 8.98 8.61
CA ASP A 89 -20.86 8.17 9.47
C ASP A 89 -20.30 6.79 9.87
N GLY A 90 -19.05 6.48 9.51
CA GLY A 90 -18.39 5.21 9.85
C GLY A 90 -18.94 4.01 9.08
N SER A 91 -19.79 4.23 8.07
CA SER A 91 -20.41 3.18 7.29
C SER A 91 -19.74 3.02 5.91
N GLY A 92 -19.95 1.87 5.29
CA GLY A 92 -19.44 1.60 3.96
C GLY A 92 -19.74 0.17 3.52
N LYS A 93 -19.71 -0.06 2.21
CA LYS A 93 -19.80 -1.40 1.63
C LYS A 93 -18.48 -1.78 1.02
N PHE A 94 -18.00 -2.98 1.30
CA PHE A 94 -16.78 -3.52 0.74
C PHE A 94 -17.05 -4.92 0.17
N ARG A 95 -16.13 -5.40 -0.66
CA ARG A 95 -16.11 -6.77 -1.19
C ARG A 95 -14.68 -7.27 -1.15
N ARG A 96 -14.46 -8.58 -1.09
CA ARG A 96 -13.11 -9.15 -1.10
C ARG A 96 -12.76 -9.64 -2.49
N TYR A 97 -11.53 -9.42 -2.90
CA TYR A 97 -10.98 -10.02 -4.10
C TYR A 97 -10.18 -11.25 -3.70
N LEU A 98 -10.57 -12.41 -4.21
CA LEU A 98 -10.07 -13.70 -3.73
C LEU A 98 -8.82 -14.07 -4.52
N HIS A 99 -7.64 -14.04 -3.91
CA HIS A 99 -6.36 -14.26 -4.60
C HIS A 99 -6.03 -15.73 -4.77
N THR A 100 -6.40 -16.53 -3.78
CA THR A 100 -6.01 -17.94 -3.62
C THR A 100 -7.22 -18.87 -3.55
N PHE A 101 -6.98 -20.18 -3.72
CA PHE A 101 -8.04 -21.18 -3.55
C PHE A 101 -8.54 -21.23 -2.11
N ASP A 102 -7.67 -21.09 -1.12
CA ASP A 102 -8.05 -21.12 0.29
C ASP A 102 -8.99 -19.98 0.67
N GLU A 103 -8.79 -18.79 0.07
CA GLU A 103 -9.72 -17.66 0.21
C GLU A 103 -11.04 -17.90 -0.52
N ALA A 104 -11.02 -18.59 -1.66
CA ALA A 104 -12.17 -18.75 -2.55
C ALA A 104 -13.11 -19.90 -2.15
N VAL A 105 -12.57 -20.97 -1.56
CA VAL A 105 -13.31 -22.16 -1.13
C VAL A 105 -14.47 -21.82 -0.17
N PRO A 106 -14.30 -20.99 0.88
CA PRO A 106 -15.39 -20.62 1.78
C PRO A 106 -16.59 -19.95 1.09
N TYR A 107 -16.39 -19.35 -0.08
CA TYR A 107 -17.43 -18.66 -0.85
C TYR A 107 -17.96 -19.50 -2.02
N ASN A 108 -17.47 -20.73 -2.21
CA ASN A 108 -17.74 -21.56 -3.39
C ASN A 108 -17.44 -20.81 -4.71
N GLN A 109 -16.37 -20.02 -4.72
CA GLN A 109 -15.94 -19.21 -5.86
C GLN A 109 -14.57 -19.66 -6.37
N MET A 110 -14.14 -19.12 -7.51
CA MET A 110 -12.81 -19.34 -8.06
C MET A 110 -11.87 -18.18 -7.69
N PRO A 111 -10.55 -18.42 -7.56
CA PRO A 111 -9.58 -17.34 -7.42
C PRO A 111 -9.67 -16.35 -8.58
N GLY A 112 -9.42 -15.07 -8.28
CA GLY A 112 -9.56 -13.96 -9.21
C GLY A 112 -10.98 -13.43 -9.34
N THR A 113 -11.87 -13.73 -8.40
CA THR A 113 -13.25 -13.23 -8.38
C THR A 113 -13.54 -12.38 -7.14
N PHE A 114 -14.71 -11.71 -7.14
CA PHE A 114 -15.16 -10.90 -6.03
C PHE A 114 -16.22 -11.62 -5.20
N THR A 115 -16.17 -11.45 -3.89
CA THR A 115 -17.31 -11.74 -3.03
C THR A 115 -18.45 -10.75 -3.30
N PRO A 116 -19.70 -11.05 -2.89
CA PRO A 116 -20.75 -10.05 -2.82
C PRO A 116 -20.36 -8.87 -1.92
N TRP A 117 -20.96 -7.71 -2.18
CA TRP A 117 -20.82 -6.53 -1.32
C TRP A 117 -21.38 -6.82 0.08
N GLN A 118 -20.60 -6.45 1.10
CA GLN A 118 -20.91 -6.61 2.52
C GLN A 118 -20.81 -5.26 3.22
N GLN A 119 -21.62 -5.07 4.26
CA GLN A 119 -21.54 -3.89 5.09
C GLN A 119 -20.31 -3.97 5.99
N LEU A 120 -19.63 -2.84 6.22
CA LEU A 120 -18.62 -2.73 7.27
C LEU A 120 -19.23 -3.03 8.65
N ALA A 121 -18.38 -3.47 9.57
CA ALA A 121 -18.77 -3.62 10.97
C ALA A 121 -19.19 -2.26 11.56
N GLU A 122 -20.18 -2.28 12.44
CA GLU A 122 -20.61 -1.09 13.17
C GLU A 122 -19.63 -0.77 14.32
N ASN A 123 -19.64 0.48 14.79
CA ASN A 123 -18.86 0.95 15.94
C ASN A 123 -17.34 0.75 15.81
N THR A 124 -16.80 1.02 14.61
CA THR A 124 -15.35 1.02 14.37
C THR A 124 -14.75 2.37 14.73
N ASP A 125 -13.59 2.34 15.38
CA ASP A 125 -12.85 3.54 15.79
C ASP A 125 -12.05 4.16 14.64
N VAL A 126 -11.61 3.33 13.69
CA VAL A 126 -10.74 3.75 12.58
C VAL A 126 -10.92 2.85 11.35
N LEU A 127 -10.78 3.41 10.16
CA LEU A 127 -10.62 2.64 8.93
C LEU A 127 -9.14 2.49 8.62
N PHE A 128 -8.72 1.26 8.40
CA PHE A 128 -7.40 0.92 7.89
C PHE A 128 -7.51 0.38 6.46
N TYR A 129 -6.98 1.15 5.51
CA TYR A 129 -6.86 0.78 4.11
C TYR A 129 -5.44 0.31 3.79
N GLU A 130 -5.31 -0.80 3.06
CA GLU A 130 -4.05 -1.25 2.45
C GLU A 130 -4.27 -1.49 0.95
N GLY A 131 -3.48 -0.85 0.09
CA GLY A 131 -3.56 -1.08 -1.34
C GLY A 131 -2.63 -0.22 -2.18
N LEU A 132 -2.86 -0.22 -3.49
CA LEU A 132 -2.05 0.56 -4.44
C LEU A 132 -2.47 2.03 -4.54
N HIS A 133 -3.67 2.40 -4.07
CA HIS A 133 -4.33 3.67 -4.44
C HIS A 133 -4.86 4.48 -3.26
N GLY A 134 -4.32 4.27 -2.06
CA GLY A 134 -4.78 4.95 -0.84
C GLY A 134 -4.62 6.47 -0.85
N GLY A 135 -3.80 7.02 -1.76
CA GLY A 135 -3.58 8.46 -1.93
C GLY A 135 -3.71 8.92 -3.40
N VAL A 136 -4.49 8.21 -4.21
CA VAL A 136 -4.64 8.52 -5.64
C VAL A 136 -5.40 9.82 -5.87
N VAL A 137 -5.00 10.56 -6.91
CA VAL A 137 -5.70 11.74 -7.42
C VAL A 137 -5.70 11.63 -8.94
N ASP A 138 -6.88 11.72 -9.55
CA ASP A 138 -7.10 11.63 -10.98
C ASP A 138 -8.21 12.61 -11.40
N GLY A 139 -7.83 13.71 -12.06
CA GLY A 139 -8.74 14.80 -12.38
C GLY A 139 -9.44 15.36 -11.12
N ASP A 140 -10.77 15.28 -11.11
CA ASP A 140 -11.62 15.72 -10.00
C ASP A 140 -11.70 14.69 -8.85
N ILE A 141 -11.23 13.47 -9.08
CA ILE A 141 -11.23 12.41 -8.07
C ILE A 141 -10.00 12.59 -7.17
N ASN A 142 -10.22 12.84 -5.89
CA ASN A 142 -9.16 12.97 -4.90
C ASN A 142 -9.48 12.09 -3.70
N VAL A 143 -8.84 10.92 -3.62
CA VAL A 143 -8.97 10.01 -2.47
C VAL A 143 -8.17 10.52 -1.28
N ALA A 144 -6.99 11.09 -1.54
CA ALA A 144 -6.04 11.54 -0.51
C ALA A 144 -6.63 12.60 0.44
N GLN A 145 -7.59 13.41 -0.01
CA GLN A 145 -8.22 14.45 0.83
C GLN A 145 -9.02 13.88 2.02
N HIS A 146 -9.43 12.62 1.94
CA HIS A 146 -10.21 11.95 2.98
C HIS A 146 -9.35 11.20 3.99
N VAL A 147 -8.02 11.14 3.78
CA VAL A 147 -7.11 10.34 4.60
C VAL A 147 -6.44 11.22 5.66
N ASP A 148 -6.58 10.83 6.93
CA ASP A 148 -5.97 11.53 8.05
C ASP A 148 -4.51 11.11 8.28
N LEU A 149 -4.17 9.84 8.00
CA LEU A 149 -2.81 9.33 8.03
C LEU A 149 -2.48 8.50 6.78
N LEU A 150 -1.80 9.12 5.81
CA LEU A 150 -1.37 8.46 4.58
C LEU A 150 0.10 8.02 4.68
N ILE A 151 0.34 6.71 4.60
CA ILE A 151 1.65 6.07 4.73
C ILE A 151 2.04 5.47 3.37
N GLY A 152 3.23 5.80 2.89
CA GLY A 152 3.79 5.23 1.67
C GLY A 152 4.75 4.10 1.99
N MET A 153 4.47 2.88 1.52
CA MET A 153 5.41 1.76 1.57
C MET A 153 5.95 1.53 0.17
N VAL A 154 7.24 1.74 -0.06
CA VAL A 154 7.78 1.73 -1.43
C VAL A 154 9.18 1.11 -1.50
N PRO A 155 9.41 0.03 -2.27
CA PRO A 155 10.76 -0.36 -2.62
C PRO A 155 11.34 0.60 -3.65
N ILE A 156 12.67 0.71 -3.76
CA ILE A 156 13.24 1.33 -4.96
C ILE A 156 12.77 0.57 -6.21
N VAL A 157 12.64 1.28 -7.34
CA VAL A 157 12.12 0.73 -8.60
C VAL A 157 12.83 -0.58 -8.99
N ASN A 158 14.16 -0.64 -8.83
CA ASN A 158 14.94 -1.84 -9.12
C ASN A 158 14.51 -3.03 -8.27
N LEU A 159 14.26 -2.83 -6.98
CA LEU A 159 13.79 -3.88 -6.08
C LEU A 159 12.36 -4.31 -6.44
N GLU A 160 11.48 -3.37 -6.80
CA GLU A 160 10.13 -3.68 -7.28
C GLU A 160 10.16 -4.60 -8.51
N TRP A 161 11.03 -4.30 -9.47
CA TRP A 161 11.20 -5.12 -10.66
C TRP A 161 11.79 -6.49 -10.34
N ILE A 162 12.82 -6.57 -9.48
CA ILE A 162 13.38 -7.85 -9.02
C ILE A 162 12.28 -8.73 -8.41
N GLN A 163 11.44 -8.15 -7.54
CA GLN A 163 10.34 -8.85 -6.90
C GLN A 163 9.31 -9.36 -7.93
N LYS A 164 8.88 -8.48 -8.85
CA LYS A 164 7.94 -8.85 -9.90
C LYS A 164 8.49 -9.95 -10.82
N ILE A 165 9.74 -9.83 -11.27
CA ILE A 165 10.39 -10.81 -12.14
C ILE A 165 10.49 -12.16 -11.44
N ILE A 166 10.96 -12.20 -10.19
CA ILE A 166 11.13 -13.46 -9.46
C ILE A 166 9.78 -14.13 -9.20
N ARG A 167 8.78 -13.39 -8.71
CA ARG A 167 7.43 -13.92 -8.44
C ARG A 167 6.79 -14.46 -9.71
N ASP A 168 6.78 -13.68 -10.78
CA ASP A 168 6.04 -14.03 -11.99
C ASP A 168 6.75 -15.14 -12.79
N THR A 169 8.08 -15.29 -12.68
CA THR A 169 8.82 -16.40 -13.30
C THR A 169 8.80 -17.68 -12.48
N ARG A 170 8.92 -17.61 -11.13
CA ARG A 170 8.93 -18.80 -10.27
C ARG A 170 7.54 -19.34 -9.98
N ASP A 171 6.62 -18.46 -9.59
CA ASP A 171 5.31 -18.88 -9.06
C ASP A 171 4.26 -19.03 -10.17
N ARG A 172 4.40 -18.26 -11.25
CA ARG A 172 3.43 -18.22 -12.37
C ARG A 172 3.96 -18.81 -13.67
N GLY A 173 5.24 -19.16 -13.75
CA GLY A 173 5.86 -19.79 -14.91
C GLY A 173 5.95 -18.91 -16.16
N HIS A 174 5.84 -17.58 -16.03
CA HIS A 174 6.01 -16.67 -17.17
C HIS A 174 7.47 -16.60 -17.62
N SER A 175 7.71 -16.35 -18.91
CA SER A 175 9.05 -16.07 -19.40
C SER A 175 9.53 -14.68 -18.93
N ARG A 176 10.84 -14.49 -18.85
CA ARG A 176 11.41 -13.19 -18.43
C ARG A 176 11.03 -12.07 -19.39
N GLU A 177 10.98 -12.37 -20.68
CA GLU A 177 10.62 -11.43 -21.74
C GLU A 177 9.17 -10.96 -21.59
N ALA A 178 8.25 -11.87 -21.29
CA ALA A 178 6.85 -11.54 -21.04
C ALA A 178 6.68 -10.63 -19.80
N VAL A 179 7.44 -10.88 -18.74
CA VAL A 179 7.40 -10.03 -17.53
C VAL A 179 8.00 -8.65 -17.80
N MET A 180 9.11 -8.58 -18.53
CA MET A 180 9.73 -7.31 -18.93
C MET A 180 8.78 -6.48 -19.80
N GLU A 181 8.12 -7.11 -20.76
CA GLU A 181 7.12 -6.45 -21.58
C GLU A 181 5.95 -5.93 -20.72
N SER A 182 5.48 -6.71 -19.75
CA SER A 182 4.47 -6.26 -18.78
C SER A 182 4.93 -5.04 -17.96
N ILE A 183 6.19 -5.02 -17.50
CA ILE A 183 6.74 -3.88 -16.74
C ILE A 183 6.69 -2.60 -17.58
N VAL A 184 7.21 -2.65 -18.81
CA VAL A 184 7.25 -1.50 -19.71
C VAL A 184 5.85 -0.98 -19.99
N ARG A 185 4.91 -1.88 -20.28
CA ARG A 185 3.50 -1.52 -20.55
C ARG A 185 2.80 -0.87 -19.37
N SER A 186 3.17 -1.24 -18.14
CA SER A 186 2.59 -0.66 -16.92
C SER A 186 3.24 0.64 -16.46
N MET A 187 4.34 1.06 -17.11
CA MET A 187 5.16 2.17 -16.61
C MET A 187 4.43 3.51 -16.67
N ASP A 188 3.62 3.72 -17.70
CA ASP A 188 2.84 4.95 -17.84
C ASP A 188 1.87 5.11 -16.66
N ASP A 189 1.06 4.07 -16.38
CA ASP A 189 0.16 4.05 -15.23
C ASP A 189 0.93 4.16 -13.89
N TYR A 190 2.11 3.54 -13.78
CA TYR A 190 2.94 3.65 -12.58
C TYR A 190 3.37 5.10 -12.31
N LEU A 191 3.84 5.80 -13.34
CA LEU A 191 4.26 7.20 -13.23
C LEU A 191 3.08 8.14 -12.98
N ASN A 192 1.92 7.87 -13.60
CA ASN A 192 0.74 8.74 -13.50
C ASN A 192 -0.08 8.50 -12.22
N TYR A 193 -0.20 7.27 -11.74
CA TYR A 193 -1.10 6.92 -10.64
C TYR A 193 -0.40 6.41 -9.38
N ILE A 194 0.79 5.82 -9.45
CA ILE A 194 1.48 5.28 -8.26
C ILE A 194 2.47 6.30 -7.67
N THR A 195 3.47 6.72 -8.46
CA THR A 195 4.54 7.59 -7.94
C THR A 195 4.06 8.92 -7.32
N PRO A 196 3.01 9.60 -7.84
CA PRO A 196 2.58 10.88 -7.29
C PRO A 196 1.97 10.74 -5.90
N GLN A 197 1.50 9.55 -5.51
CA GLN A 197 0.93 9.31 -4.18
C GLN A 197 1.98 9.48 -3.07
N PHE A 198 3.23 9.07 -3.30
CA PHE A 198 4.34 9.30 -2.37
C PHE A 198 4.73 10.78 -2.24
N SER A 199 4.23 11.59 -3.18
CA SER A 199 4.06 13.04 -3.09
C SER A 199 3.35 13.50 -1.83
N ARG A 200 2.25 12.82 -1.52
CA ARG A 200 1.14 13.25 -0.66
C ARG A 200 1.16 12.59 0.72
N THR A 201 1.81 11.45 0.83
CA THR A 201 1.98 10.70 2.09
C THR A 201 2.60 11.57 3.19
N HIS A 202 2.15 11.36 4.42
CA HIS A 202 2.72 11.96 5.63
C HIS A 202 4.06 11.31 5.98
N ILE A 203 4.17 10.00 5.80
CA ILE A 203 5.40 9.24 6.03
C ILE A 203 5.64 8.28 4.88
N ASN A 204 6.84 8.27 4.33
CA ASN A 204 7.28 7.25 3.38
C ASN A 204 8.31 6.34 4.03
N PHE A 205 8.09 5.03 3.96
CA PHE A 205 9.05 3.98 4.24
C PHE A 205 9.55 3.43 2.92
N GLN A 206 10.74 3.87 2.53
CA GLN A 206 11.37 3.45 1.28
C GLN A 206 12.41 2.36 1.53
N ARG A 207 12.21 1.16 0.99
CA ARG A 207 13.17 0.05 1.12
C ARG A 207 14.26 0.15 0.05
N VAL A 208 15.52 0.21 0.49
CA VAL A 208 16.71 0.39 -0.34
C VAL A 208 17.70 -0.76 -0.07
N PRO A 209 17.86 -1.72 -1.00
CA PRO A 209 18.91 -2.72 -0.92
C PRO A 209 20.31 -2.10 -0.94
N THR A 210 21.23 -2.66 -0.16
CA THR A 210 22.67 -2.33 -0.15
C THR A 210 23.52 -3.34 -0.93
N VAL A 211 22.86 -4.21 -1.68
CA VAL A 211 23.47 -5.15 -2.63
C VAL A 211 23.32 -4.64 -4.07
N ASP A 212 24.06 -5.24 -5.00
CA ASP A 212 24.00 -4.87 -6.41
C ASP A 212 22.63 -5.22 -7.01
N THR A 213 21.86 -4.18 -7.33
CA THR A 213 20.56 -4.26 -8.01
C THR A 213 20.60 -3.53 -9.36
N SER A 214 21.78 -3.27 -9.91
CA SER A 214 21.97 -2.52 -11.16
C SER A 214 21.30 -3.17 -12.38
N ASN A 215 21.23 -4.51 -12.41
CA ASN A 215 20.49 -5.27 -13.42
C ASN A 215 19.40 -6.16 -12.79
N PRO A 216 18.18 -5.63 -12.62
CA PRO A 216 17.03 -6.35 -12.07
C PRO A 216 16.68 -7.65 -12.82
N VAL A 217 16.93 -7.71 -14.13
CA VAL A 217 16.56 -8.85 -14.99
C VAL A 217 17.42 -10.08 -14.72
N SER A 218 18.66 -9.87 -14.28
CA SER A 218 19.61 -10.93 -13.95
C SER A 218 19.60 -11.34 -12.47
N ALA A 219 18.78 -10.69 -11.64
CA ALA A 219 18.76 -10.94 -10.21
C ALA A 219 18.40 -12.40 -9.89
N LYS A 220 19.16 -13.00 -8.97
CA LYS A 220 19.00 -14.41 -8.56
C LYS A 220 18.03 -14.58 -7.40
N GLY A 221 17.84 -13.53 -6.61
CA GLY A 221 17.04 -13.52 -5.40
C GLY A 221 16.56 -12.11 -5.10
N ILE A 222 15.50 -12.03 -4.30
CA ILE A 222 15.04 -10.77 -3.74
C ILE A 222 15.99 -10.46 -2.57
N PRO A 223 16.65 -9.29 -2.54
CA PRO A 223 17.44 -8.87 -1.38
C PRO A 223 16.64 -9.06 -0.10
N SER A 224 17.29 -9.56 0.94
CA SER A 224 16.70 -9.74 2.27
C SER A 224 16.55 -8.41 3.01
N LEU A 225 15.89 -8.42 4.18
CA LEU A 225 15.79 -7.24 5.04
C LEU A 225 17.15 -6.84 5.62
N ASP A 226 18.04 -7.80 5.88
CA ASP A 226 19.39 -7.53 6.40
C ASP A 226 20.32 -6.94 5.32
N GLU A 227 20.03 -7.24 4.04
CA GLU A 227 20.69 -6.64 2.87
C GLU A 227 20.04 -5.31 2.44
N SER A 228 19.23 -4.69 3.31
CA SER A 228 18.50 -3.46 3.00
C SER A 228 18.53 -2.46 4.15
N PHE A 229 18.43 -1.19 3.81
CA PHE A 229 17.96 -0.14 4.71
C PHE A 229 16.53 0.26 4.36
N VAL A 230 15.86 0.88 5.33
CA VAL A 230 14.58 1.57 5.11
C VAL A 230 14.79 3.06 5.40
N VAL A 231 14.54 3.88 4.39
CA VAL A 231 14.59 5.34 4.46
C VAL A 231 13.18 5.83 4.82
N ILE A 232 13.05 6.41 6.01
CA ILE A 232 11.81 6.91 6.58
C ILE A 232 11.79 8.43 6.46
N ARG A 233 10.99 8.96 5.54
CA ARG A 233 10.84 10.40 5.31
C ARG A 233 9.53 10.90 5.91
N PHE A 234 9.61 11.97 6.69
CA PHE A 234 8.48 12.63 7.33
C PHE A 234 8.10 13.92 6.58
N ARG A 235 6.80 14.13 6.34
CA ARG A 235 6.25 15.30 5.65
C ARG A 235 5.17 15.95 6.51
N GLY A 236 5.36 17.22 6.87
CA GLY A 236 4.36 18.02 7.58
C GLY A 236 4.19 17.68 9.06
N LEU A 237 4.73 16.55 9.52
CA LEU A 237 4.74 16.16 10.94
C LEU A 237 5.71 17.02 11.73
N LYS A 238 5.20 17.63 12.80
CA LYS A 238 6.00 18.38 13.76
C LYS A 238 6.37 17.47 14.92
N ASP A 239 7.41 17.84 15.65
CA ASP A 239 7.77 17.21 16.94
C ASP A 239 8.14 15.71 16.87
N VAL A 240 8.68 15.26 15.73
CA VAL A 240 9.30 13.93 15.65
C VAL A 240 10.58 13.91 16.50
N ASP A 241 10.58 13.12 17.56
CA ASP A 241 11.74 12.96 18.45
C ASP A 241 12.81 12.06 17.80
N PHE A 242 13.58 12.63 16.87
CA PHE A 242 14.70 11.94 16.23
C PHE A 242 15.77 11.46 17.23
N PRO A 243 16.18 12.24 18.25
CA PRO A 243 17.09 11.74 19.29
C PRO A 243 16.60 10.44 19.96
N TYR A 244 15.32 10.37 20.33
CA TYR A 244 14.71 9.15 20.87
C TYR A 244 14.78 8.00 19.86
N LEU A 245 14.32 8.21 18.62
CA LEU A 245 14.33 7.17 17.58
C LEU A 245 15.74 6.64 17.30
N LEU A 246 16.74 7.51 17.24
CA LEU A 246 18.15 7.14 17.06
C LEU A 246 18.69 6.30 18.22
N SER A 247 18.31 6.64 19.46
CA SER A 247 18.72 5.91 20.65
C SER A 247 18.10 4.51 20.74
N MET A 248 16.84 4.38 20.34
CA MET A 248 16.09 3.13 20.42
C MET A 248 16.42 2.19 19.27
N ILE A 249 16.63 2.72 18.07
CA ILE A 249 16.84 1.93 16.85
C ILE A 249 18.34 1.86 16.58
N GLN A 250 19.02 0.92 17.24
CA GLN A 250 20.46 0.74 17.03
C GLN A 250 20.80 0.51 15.55
N GLY A 251 21.79 1.25 15.05
CA GLY A 251 22.21 1.22 13.64
C GLY A 251 21.43 2.18 12.74
N SER A 252 20.51 2.97 13.30
CA SER A 252 19.86 4.05 12.57
C SER A 252 20.71 5.32 12.53
N PHE A 253 20.47 6.16 11.52
CA PHE A 253 21.13 7.45 11.35
C PHE A 253 20.25 8.42 10.57
N MET A 254 20.57 9.72 10.64
CA MET A 254 19.86 10.75 9.87
C MET A 254 20.56 10.99 8.53
N SER A 255 19.81 10.91 7.43
CA SER A 255 20.32 11.26 6.09
C SER A 255 19.96 12.69 5.68
N ARG A 256 18.85 13.22 6.20
CA ARG A 256 18.40 14.62 6.07
C ARG A 256 17.67 15.04 7.34
N HIS A 257 17.44 16.35 7.51
CA HIS A 257 16.74 16.92 8.67
C HIS A 257 15.39 16.25 9.03
N ASN A 258 14.66 15.72 8.04
CA ASN A 258 13.37 15.07 8.19
C ASN A 258 13.40 13.61 7.69
N THR A 259 14.57 12.96 7.69
CA THR A 259 14.73 11.62 7.13
C THR A 259 15.63 10.76 8.00
N LEU A 260 15.02 9.72 8.58
CA LEU A 260 15.67 8.69 9.37
C LEU A 260 15.95 7.49 8.47
N VAL A 261 17.13 6.88 8.60
CA VAL A 261 17.48 5.62 7.92
C VAL A 261 17.63 4.55 8.97
N VAL A 262 16.95 3.41 8.80
CA VAL A 262 16.97 2.28 9.75
C VAL A 262 17.35 0.98 9.06
N PRO A 263 18.06 0.05 9.73
CA PRO A 263 18.31 -1.28 9.19
C PRO A 263 17.00 -1.98 8.81
N GLY A 264 16.95 -2.69 7.68
CA GLY A 264 15.72 -3.30 7.18
C GLY A 264 15.11 -4.32 8.14
N GLY A 265 15.93 -5.10 8.84
CA GLY A 265 15.47 -6.02 9.89
C GLY A 265 14.79 -5.33 11.09
N LYS A 266 14.92 -4.00 11.23
CA LYS A 266 14.29 -3.19 12.29
C LYS A 266 13.11 -2.36 11.80
N MET A 267 12.64 -2.56 10.57
CA MET A 267 11.53 -1.80 9.99
C MET A 267 10.26 -1.87 10.85
N SER A 268 9.83 -3.07 11.26
CA SER A 268 8.61 -3.23 12.08
C SER A 268 8.72 -2.55 13.43
N PHE A 269 9.89 -2.61 14.07
CA PHE A 269 10.13 -1.93 15.35
C PHE A 269 10.16 -0.41 15.19
N ALA A 270 10.82 0.10 14.15
CA ALA A 270 10.81 1.53 13.83
C ALA A 270 9.38 2.02 13.56
N MET A 271 8.59 1.25 12.81
CA MET A 271 7.20 1.56 12.53
C MET A 271 6.36 1.60 13.81
N GLU A 272 6.52 0.65 14.73
CA GLU A 272 5.81 0.66 16.02
C GLU A 272 6.13 1.93 16.84
N LEU A 273 7.41 2.30 16.95
CA LEU A 273 7.83 3.51 17.68
C LEU A 273 7.30 4.80 17.06
N ILE A 274 7.22 4.87 15.74
CA ILE A 274 6.79 6.06 15.01
C ILE A 274 5.26 6.15 14.98
N MET A 275 4.58 5.05 14.69
CA MET A 275 3.12 5.05 14.49
C MET A 275 2.37 5.15 15.80
N ARG A 276 2.84 4.54 16.89
CA ARG A 276 2.13 4.53 18.18
C ARG A 276 1.71 5.93 18.68
N PRO A 277 2.60 6.93 18.80
CA PRO A 277 2.18 8.27 19.23
C PRO A 277 1.25 8.96 18.22
N LEU A 278 1.40 8.68 16.92
CA LEU A 278 0.52 9.23 15.88
C LEU A 278 -0.88 8.62 15.94
N LEU A 279 -0.99 7.32 16.26
CA LEU A 279 -2.25 6.64 16.49
C LEU A 279 -2.95 7.18 17.73
N GLU A 280 -2.22 7.37 18.84
CA GLU A 280 -2.77 7.99 20.06
C GLU A 280 -3.34 9.38 19.74
N GLN A 281 -2.58 10.24 19.05
CA GLN A 281 -3.07 11.55 18.63
C GLN A 281 -4.28 11.47 17.69
N LEU A 282 -4.27 10.55 16.73
CA LEU A 282 -5.34 10.39 15.75
C LEU A 282 -6.64 9.94 16.40
N ILE A 283 -6.58 8.99 17.33
CA ILE A 283 -7.77 8.48 18.04
C ILE A 283 -8.29 9.53 19.03
N GLU A 284 -7.42 10.24 19.76
CA GLU A 284 -7.83 11.25 20.74
C GLU A 284 -8.38 12.53 20.08
N ASN A 285 -7.73 13.00 19.02
CA ASN A 285 -8.01 14.33 18.44
C ASN A 285 -8.73 14.27 17.09
N GLY A 286 -8.85 13.08 16.49
CA GLY A 286 -9.32 12.89 15.12
C GLY A 286 -8.34 13.40 14.05
N LYS A 287 -7.12 13.81 14.44
CA LYS A 287 -6.10 14.31 13.50
C LYS A 287 -4.71 14.23 14.10
N ILE A 288 -3.71 14.08 13.23
CA ILE A 288 -2.29 14.21 13.55
C ILE A 288 -1.87 15.70 13.47
N ALA A 289 -0.99 16.14 14.36
CA ALA A 289 -0.56 17.55 14.49
C ALA A 289 0.73 17.90 13.74
#